data_AF-A0A2U3RC70-F1
#
_entry.id   AF-A0A2U3RC70-F1
#
_cell.length_a   1.000
_cell.length_b   1.000
_cell.length_c   1.000
_cell.angle_alpha   90.00
_cell.angle_beta   90.00
_cell.angle_gamma   90.00
#
_symmetry.space_group_name_H-M   'P 1'
#
loop_
_entity.id
_entity.type
_entity.pdbx_description
1 polymer ?
#
loop_
_entity_poly.entity_id
_entity_poly.type
_entity_poly.pdbx_seq_one_letter_code
_entity_poly.pdbx_strand_id
1 'polypeptide(L)' 'MKFLFATSPNEVERQIADMKVVFSNTESLNKFFHDHLQFVKGSNVSSVFFSKEG' A
#
# COMPACT_ATOMS: atom_id res chain seq x y z
N MET A 1 -7.40 9.40 21.52
CA MET A 1 -6.60 9.40 20.28
C MET A 1 -7.31 8.55 19.25
N LYS A 2 -7.71 9.12 18.11
CA LYS A 2 -8.32 8.34 17.02
C LYS A 2 -7.19 7.78 16.16
N PHE A 3 -6.85 6.50 16.34
CA PHE A 3 -5.97 5.78 15.43
C PHE A 3 -6.78 5.46 14.17
N LEU A 4 -6.58 6.27 13.14
CA LEU A 4 -7.25 6.13 11.86
C LEU A 4 -6.30 5.41 10.92
N PHE A 5 -6.58 4.12 10.68
CA PHE A 5 -5.79 3.26 9.81
C PHE A 5 -6.52 2.97 8.51
N ALA A 6 -5.74 3.12 7.43
CA ALA A 6 -6.01 2.48 6.16
C ALA A 6 -4.73 2.09 5.37
N THR A 7 -3.52 1.93 5.93
CA THR A 7 -2.19 1.92 5.20
C THR A 7 -1.99 2.95 4.04
N SER A 8 -1.29 4.09 4.29
CA SER A 8 -1.27 5.21 3.33
C SER A 8 -0.62 4.77 2.02
N PRO A 9 -0.89 5.40 0.87
CA PRO A 9 -0.23 4.99 -0.37
C PRO A 9 1.30 4.88 -0.22
N ASN A 10 1.91 5.78 0.54
CA ASN A 10 3.35 5.77 0.86
C ASN A 10 3.76 4.61 1.79
N GLU A 11 2.91 4.22 2.74
CA GLU A 11 3.16 3.09 3.64
C GLU A 11 2.99 1.75 2.90
N VAL A 12 2.03 1.68 1.97
CA VAL A 12 1.86 0.52 1.06
C VAL A 12 3.09 0.38 0.16
N GLU A 13 3.62 1.47 -0.40
CA GLU A 13 4.86 1.42 -1.18
C GLU A 13 6.04 0.88 -0.37
N ARG A 14 6.18 1.32 0.89
CA ARG A 14 7.24 0.82 1.78
C ARG A 14 7.08 -0.68 2.07
N GLN A 15 5.87 -1.12 2.40
CA GLN A 15 5.58 -2.54 2.65
C GLN A 15 5.84 -3.40 1.41
N ILE A 16 5.48 -2.91 0.22
CA ILE A 16 5.79 -3.60 -1.04
C ILE A 16 7.31 -3.69 -1.24
N ALA A 17 8.06 -2.63 -0.95
CA ALA A 17 9.52 -2.65 -1.06
C ALA A 17 10.15 -3.67 -0.10
N ASP A 18 9.72 -3.70 1.16
CA ASP A 18 10.18 -4.68 2.15
C ASP A 18 9.84 -6.11 1.72
N MET A 19 8.63 -6.33 1.20
CA MET A 19 8.22 -7.64 0.67
C MET A 19 9.05 -8.06 -0.55
N LYS A 20 9.39 -7.14 -1.45
CA LYS A 20 10.25 -7.43 -2.62
C LYS A 20 11.66 -7.89 -2.24
N VAL A 21 12.13 -7.59 -1.04
CA VAL A 21 13.42 -8.10 -0.52
C VAL A 21 13.32 -9.58 -0.16
N VAL A 22 12.15 -10.03 0.32
CA VAL A 22 11.95 -11.39 0.84
C VAL A 22 11.39 -12.35 -0.22
N PHE A 23 10.60 -11.84 -1.18
CA PHE A 23 9.96 -12.65 -2.21
C PHE A 23 10.69 -12.63 -3.54
N SER A 24 10.62 -13.75 -4.27
CA SER A 24 11.15 -13.86 -5.63
C SER A 24 10.46 -12.88 -6.59
N ASN A 25 11.25 -12.27 -7.48
CA ASN A 25 10.79 -11.28 -8.45
C ASN A 25 10.04 -11.93 -9.63
N THR A 26 8.85 -12.46 -9.38
CA THR A 26 8.00 -13.06 -10.43
C THR A 26 7.15 -12.01 -11.13
N GLU A 27 6.84 -12.24 -12.40
CA GLU A 27 5.99 -11.34 -13.20
C GLU A 27 4.58 -11.19 -12.60
N SER A 28 4.00 -12.30 -12.12
CA SER A 28 2.68 -12.29 -11.47
C SER A 28 2.66 -11.46 -10.18
N LEU A 29 3.73 -11.54 -9.38
CA LEU A 29 3.85 -10.78 -8.14
C LEU A 29 4.07 -9.29 -8.41
N ASN A 30 4.87 -8.95 -9.42
CA ASN A 30 5.03 -7.57 -9.87
C ASN A 30 3.73 -6.95 -10.37
N LYS A 31 2.96 -7.71 -11.15
CA LYS A 31 1.65 -7.27 -11.62
C LYS A 31 0.69 -7.06 -10.44
N PHE A 32 0.66 -7.98 -9.48
CA PHE A 32 -0.14 -7.83 -8.27
C PHE A 32 0.20 -6.55 -7.50
N PHE A 33 1.49 -6.25 -7.27
CA PHE A 33 1.89 -5.01 -6.59
C PHE A 33 1.53 -3.75 -7.37
N HIS A 34 1.64 -3.79 -8.70
CA HIS A 34 1.25 -2.69 -9.56
C HIS A 34 -0.25 -2.40 -9.47
N ASP A 35 -1.08 -3.44 -9.64
CA ASP A 35 -2.53 -3.34 -9.58
C ASP A 35 -3.01 -2.89 -8.19
N HIS A 36 -2.39 -3.41 -7.13
CA HIS A 36 -2.68 -3.03 -5.75
C HIS A 36 -2.33 -1.57 -5.47
N LEU A 37 -1.17 -1.10 -5.93
CA LEU A 37 -0.76 0.29 -5.75
C LEU A 37 -1.65 1.25 -6.55
N GLN A 38 -2.04 0.87 -7.78
CA GLN A 38 -2.97 1.64 -8.59
C GLN A 38 -4.36 1.69 -7.96
N PHE A 39 -4.83 0.61 -7.35
CA PHE A 39 -6.08 0.59 -6.58
C PHE A 39 -6.00 1.57 -5.39
N VAL A 40 -4.95 1.49 -4.58
CA VAL A 40 -4.77 2.38 -3.41
C VAL A 40 -4.65 3.85 -3.82
N LYS A 41 -4.00 4.16 -4.94
CA LYS A 41 -3.83 5.55 -5.46
C LYS A 41 -5.04 6.09 -6.23
N GLY A 42 -5.70 5.24 -7.00
CA GLY A 42 -6.78 5.62 -7.93
C GLY A 42 -8.18 5.42 -7.37
N SER A 43 -8.32 4.70 -6.26
CA SER A 43 -9.60 4.63 -5.57
C SER A 43 -9.86 6.00 -4.91
N ASN A 44 -10.85 6.74 -5.44
CA ASN A 44 -11.49 7.86 -4.74
C ASN A 44 -12.32 7.34 -3.55
N VAL A 45 -11.81 6.35 -2.81
CA VAL A 45 -12.42 5.81 -1.59
C VAL A 45 -12.24 6.88 -0.52
N SER A 46 -13.16 7.82 -0.59
CA SER A 46 -13.45 8.93 0.31
C SER A 46 -13.63 8.53 1.79
N SER A 47 -13.42 7.27 2.19
CA SER A 47 -13.73 6.85 3.56
C SER A 47 -13.08 5.53 3.98
N VAL A 48 -11.77 5.50 4.20
CA VAL A 48 -11.24 4.80 5.38
C VAL A 48 -9.98 5.56 5.81
N PHE A 49 -10.05 6.18 6.98
CA PHE A 49 -9.22 7.32 7.34
C PHE A 49 -7.74 7.01 7.56
N PHE A 50 -6.89 8.02 7.29
CA PHE A 50 -5.47 8.04 7.61
C PHE A 50 -5.07 9.16 8.56
N SER A 51 -4.51 8.80 9.71
CA SER A 51 -3.58 9.65 10.45
C SER A 51 -2.45 8.79 10.98
N LYS A 52 -1.20 9.14 10.65
CA LYS A 52 0.00 8.61 11.29
C LYS A 52 1.01 9.75 11.41
N GLU A 53 1.00 10.43 12.55
CA GLU A 53 2.02 11.42 12.91
C GLU A 53 2.60 11.08 14.28
N GLY A 54 3.92 11.10 14.36
CA GLY A 54 4.72 10.93 15.60
C GLY A 54 5.32 9.54 15.76
#